data_AF-A0A9D0IIP7-F1
#
_entry.id   AF-A0A9D0IIP7-F1
#
_cell.length_a   1.000
_cell.length_b   1.000
_cell.length_c   1.000
_cell.angle_alpha   90.00
_cell.angle_beta   90.00
_cell.angle_gamma   90.00
#
_symmetry.space_group_name_H-M   'P 1'
#
loop_
_entity.id
_entity.type
_entity.pdbx_description
1 polymer ?
#
loop_
_entity_poly.entity_id
_entity_poly.type
_entity_poly.pdbx_seq_one_letter_code
_entity_poly.pdbx_strand_id
1 'polypeptide(L)' 'MSKKKSCRVLAFLLGNVALSVLVFAVVLYFIIAGEYSSLQDRNAAEAVLNSISLGSLVYGGVFLIVALMAKPYLCSMDKQ' A
#
# COMPACT_ATOMS: atom_id res chain seq x y z
N MET A 1 -19.46 -11.60 -16.03
CA MET A 1 -18.18 -11.95 -15.35
C MET A 1 -18.50 -12.95 -14.23
N SER A 2 -17.82 -14.09 -14.15
CA SER A 2 -18.13 -15.11 -13.11
C SER A 2 -17.88 -14.54 -11.70
N LYS A 3 -18.84 -14.65 -10.76
CA LYS A 3 -18.73 -14.15 -9.37
C LYS A 3 -17.38 -14.48 -8.71
N LYS A 4 -16.85 -15.69 -8.93
CA LYS A 4 -15.53 -16.13 -8.44
C LYS A 4 -14.36 -15.28 -8.97
N LYS A 5 -14.43 -14.82 -10.23
CA LYS A 5 -13.40 -13.96 -10.83
C LYS A 5 -13.44 -12.55 -10.23
N SER A 6 -14.65 -12.02 -9.98
CA SER A 6 -14.82 -10.65 -9.46
C SER A 6 -14.35 -10.48 -8.01
N CYS A 7 -14.64 -11.43 -7.11
CA CYS A 7 -14.12 -11.36 -5.73
C CYS A 7 -12.61 -11.64 -5.65
N ARG A 8 -12.02 -12.39 -6.61
CA ARG A 8 -10.55 -12.53 -6.72
C ARG A 8 -9.87 -11.21 -7.11
N VAL A 9 -10.50 -10.40 -7.97
CA VAL A 9 -10.00 -9.06 -8.30
C VAL A 9 -10.04 -8.16 -7.07
N LEU A 10 -11.11 -8.19 -6.28
CA LEU A 10 -11.19 -7.42 -5.03
C LEU A 10 -10.11 -7.84 -4.02
N ALA A 11 -9.89 -9.14 -3.85
CA ALA A 11 -8.81 -9.66 -3.01
C ALA A 11 -7.42 -9.23 -3.52
N PHE A 12 -7.20 -9.18 -4.84
CA PHE A 12 -5.96 -8.66 -5.42
C PHE A 12 -5.77 -7.17 -5.15
N LEU A 13 -6.82 -6.35 -5.28
CA LEU A 13 -6.75 -4.92 -4.97
C LEU A 13 -6.42 -4.68 -3.49
N LEU A 14 -7.10 -5.40 -2.57
CA LEU A 14 -6.81 -5.32 -1.14
C LEU A 14 -5.42 -5.87 -0.79
N GLY A 15 -4.93 -6.87 -1.52
CA GLY A 15 -3.56 -7.36 -1.40
C GLY A 15 -2.52 -6.29 -1.74
N ASN A 16 -2.78 -5.45 -2.72
CA ASN A 16 -1.91 -4.31 -3.05
C ASN A 16 -1.92 -3.24 -1.94
N VAL A 17 -3.07 -3.00 -1.32
CA VAL A 17 -3.17 -2.12 -0.14
C VAL A 17 -2.37 -2.71 1.03
N ALA A 18 -2.49 -4.01 1.29
CA ALA A 18 -1.72 -4.65 2.35
C ALA A 18 -0.21 -4.59 2.09
N LEU A 19 0.21 -4.81 0.83
CA LEU A 19 1.61 -4.70 0.43
C LEU A 19 2.15 -3.28 0.61
N SER A 20 1.35 -2.25 0.27
CA SER A 20 1.77 -0.86 0.44
C SER A 20 1.97 -0.50 1.92
N VAL A 21 1.09 -0.99 2.80
CA VAL A 21 1.21 -0.81 4.26
C VAL A 21 2.45 -1.52 4.79
N LEU A 22 2.75 -2.72 4.28
CA LEU A 22 3.96 -3.46 4.67
C LEU A 22 5.24 -2.72 4.27
N VAL A 23 5.31 -2.20 3.04
CA VAL A 23 6.44 -1.38 2.57
C VAL A 23 6.59 -0.14 3.45
N PHE A 24 5.49 0.56 3.74
CA PHE A 24 5.50 1.73 4.62
C PHE A 24 6.04 1.40 6.02
N ALA A 25 5.61 0.29 6.62
CA ALA A 25 6.07 -0.15 7.93
C ALA A 25 7.58 -0.46 7.95
N VAL A 26 8.09 -1.13 6.91
CA VAL A 26 9.53 -1.42 6.77
C VAL A 26 10.34 -0.13 6.65
N VAL A 27 9.85 0.84 5.88
CA VAL A 27 10.51 2.14 5.74
C VAL A 27 10.52 2.92 7.06
N LEU A 28 9.41 2.93 7.79
CA LEU A 28 9.36 3.54 9.13
C LEU A 28 10.36 2.89 10.09
N TYR A 29 10.51 1.57 10.03
CA TYR A 29 11.53 0.88 10.81
C TYR A 29 12.94 1.41 10.51
N PHE A 30 13.31 1.56 9.23
CA PHE A 30 14.62 2.12 8.85
C PHE A 30 14.79 3.59 9.23
N ILE A 31 13.72 4.39 9.19
CA ILE A 31 13.77 5.79 9.63
C ILE A 31 14.03 5.87 11.14
N ILE A 32 13.40 5.01 11.95
CA ILE A 32 13.48 5.05 13.42
C ILE A 32 14.74 4.36 13.95
N ALA A 33 15.05 3.17 13.43
CA ALA A 33 16.11 2.29 13.93
C ALA A 33 17.42 2.37 13.12
N GLY A 34 17.45 3.15 12.03
CA GLY A 34 18.64 3.31 11.20
C GLY A 34 19.77 4.00 11.97
N GLU A 35 20.87 3.28 12.17
CA GLU A 35 22.12 3.88 12.64
C GLU A 35 22.91 4.41 11.44
N TYR A 36 23.25 5.70 11.48
CA TYR A 36 23.99 6.37 10.40
C TYR A 36 25.37 6.80 10.90
N SER A 37 26.40 6.54 10.09
CA SER A 37 27.80 6.91 10.37
C SER A 37 28.04 8.41 10.36
N SER A 38 27.23 9.18 9.63
CA SER A 38 27.35 10.63 9.52
C SER A 38 25.98 11.30 9.29
N LEU A 39 25.91 12.60 9.56
CA LEU A 39 24.73 13.42 9.24
C LEU A 39 24.44 13.46 7.73
N GLN A 40 25.48 13.39 6.91
CA GLN A 40 25.34 13.38 5.45
C GLN A 40 24.68 12.08 4.97
N ASP A 41 25.10 10.94 5.49
CA ASP A 41 24.51 9.63 5.17
C ASP A 41 23.04 9.57 5.61
N ARG A 42 22.74 10.12 6.78
CA ARG A 42 21.37 10.24 7.28
C ARG A 42 20.48 11.05 6.35
N ASN A 43 20.92 12.24 5.92
CA ASN A 43 20.12 13.09 5.04
C ASN A 43 19.86 12.44 3.67
N ALA A 44 20.86 11.75 3.11
CA ALA A 44 20.70 11.02 1.86
C ALA A 44 19.71 9.86 2.01
N ALA A 45 19.82 9.09 3.09
CA ALA A 45 18.91 7.98 3.37
C ALA A 45 17.48 8.45 3.66
N GLU A 46 17.30 9.47 4.51
CA GLU A 46 15.98 10.03 4.82
C GLU A 46 15.27 10.58 3.57
N ALA A 47 15.99 11.22 2.64
CA ALA A 47 15.40 11.70 1.39
C ALA A 47 14.80 10.54 0.55
N VAL A 48 15.52 9.41 0.47
CA VAL A 48 15.06 8.21 -0.25
C VAL A 48 13.92 7.53 0.52
N LEU A 49 14.09 7.31 1.83
CA LEU A 49 13.09 6.67 2.67
C LEU A 49 11.79 7.47 2.70
N ASN A 50 11.85 8.81 2.75
CA ASN A 50 10.66 9.65 2.66
C ASN A 50 9.97 9.59 1.30
N SER A 51 10.74 9.47 0.21
CA SER A 51 10.17 9.31 -1.13
C SER A 51 9.46 7.96 -1.27
N ILE A 52 10.05 6.89 -0.74
CA ILE A 52 9.44 5.55 -0.73
C ILE A 52 8.21 5.53 0.18
N SER A 53 8.28 6.15 1.36
CA SER A 53 7.16 6.19 2.30
C SER A 53 5.96 6.92 1.68
N LEU A 54 6.19 8.10 1.08
CA LEU A 54 5.14 8.84 0.37
C LEU A 54 4.59 8.05 -0.83
N GLY A 55 5.48 7.46 -1.63
CA GLY A 55 5.07 6.61 -2.76
C GLY A 55 4.20 5.43 -2.35
N SER A 56 4.54 4.77 -1.24
CA SER A 56 3.76 3.64 -0.70
C SER A 56 2.38 4.08 -0.20
N LEU A 57 2.27 5.25 0.43
CA LEU A 57 0.98 5.81 0.85
C LEU A 57 0.09 6.17 -0.34
N VAL A 58 0.65 6.84 -1.36
CA VAL A 58 -0.08 7.20 -2.57
C VAL A 58 -0.55 5.95 -3.32
N TYR A 59 0.34 4.97 -3.51
CA TYR A 59 0.01 3.69 -4.15
C TYR A 59 -1.12 2.97 -3.41
N GLY A 60 -0.98 2.79 -2.10
CA GLY A 60 -2.00 2.18 -1.26
C GLY A 60 -3.34 2.90 -1.32
N GLY A 61 -3.32 4.23 -1.26
CA GLY A 61 -4.50 5.09 -1.36
C GLY A 61 -5.25 4.90 -2.68
N VAL A 62 -4.54 4.87 -3.81
CA VAL A 62 -5.14 4.63 -5.13
C VAL A 62 -5.82 3.25 -5.18
N PHE A 63 -5.12 2.19 -4.77
CA PHE A 63 -5.70 0.84 -4.76
C PHE A 63 -6.87 0.70 -3.79
N LEU A 64 -6.83 1.39 -2.64
CA LEU A 64 -7.93 1.41 -1.68
C LEU A 64 -9.16 2.11 -2.24
N ILE A 65 -9.01 3.28 -2.87
CA ILE A 65 -10.11 4.00 -3.52
C ILE A 65 -10.73 3.12 -4.61
N VAL A 66 -9.91 2.53 -5.47
CA VAL A 66 -10.38 1.61 -6.53
C VAL A 66 -11.10 0.41 -5.93
N ALA A 67 -10.58 -0.19 -4.85
CA ALA A 67 -11.22 -1.31 -4.16
C ALA A 67 -12.58 -0.92 -3.57
N LEU A 68 -12.70 0.25 -2.93
CA LEU A 68 -13.96 0.74 -2.36
C LEU A 68 -15.00 1.04 -3.43
N MET A 69 -14.60 1.68 -4.53
CA MET A 69 -15.49 1.96 -5.66
C MET A 69 -15.89 0.69 -6.40
N ALA A 70 -15.00 -0.29 -6.50
CA ALA A 70 -15.26 -1.54 -7.20
C ALA A 70 -16.01 -2.57 -6.34
N LYS A 71 -15.95 -2.47 -5.00
CA LYS A 71 -16.66 -3.35 -4.05
C LYS A 71 -18.15 -3.56 -4.36
N PRO A 72 -18.98 -2.52 -4.61
CA PRO A 72 -20.39 -2.71 -4.97
C PRO A 72 -20.60 -3.46 -6.29
N TYR A 73 -19.63 -3.46 -7.21
CA TYR A 73 -19.75 -4.10 -8.52
C TYR A 73 -19.09 -5.50 -8.58
N LEU A 74 -18.08 -5.74 -7.74
CA LEU A 74 -17.27 -6.96 -7.78
C LEU A 74 -17.77 -8.07 -6.86
N CYS A 75 -18.40 -7.74 -5.74
CA CYS A 75 -18.78 -8.74 -4.75
C CYS A 75 -20.18 -8.46 -4.12
N SER A 76 -20.95 -7.50 -4.67
CA SER A 76 -22.38 -7.37 -4.30
C SER A 76 -23.24 -8.33 -5.14
N MET A 77 -23.75 -9.36 -4.47
CA MET A 77 -25.10 -9.90 -4.61
C MET A 77 -25.27 -10.87 -3.44
N ASP A 78 -25.62 -10.31 -2.27
CA ASP A 78 -26.10 -11.06 -1.11
C ASP A 78 -27.38 -10.46 -0.53
N LYS A 79 -28.15 -9.75 -1.37
CA LYS A 79 -29.51 -9.30 -1.05
C LYS A 79 -30.36 -9.23 -2.34
N GLN A 80 -30.73 -10.38 -2.89
CA GLN A 80 -31.97 -10.56 -3.65
C GLN A 80 -32.50 -11.96 -3.35
#